data_AF-A0A239Z5J2-F1
#
_entry.id   AF-A0A239Z5J2-F1
#
_cell.length_a   1.000
_cell.length_b   1.000
_cell.length_c   1.000
_cell.angle_alpha   90.00
_cell.angle_beta   90.00
_cell.angle_gamma   90.00
#
_symmetry.space_group_name_H-M   'P 1'
#
loop_
_entity.id
_entity.type
_entity.pdbx_description
1 polymer ?
#
loop_
_entity_poly.entity_id
_entity_poly.type
_entity_poly.pdbx_seq_one_letter_code
_entity_poly.pdbx_strand_id
1 'polypeptide(L)'
;MMNFKHSTPAPVSHTPAALAEHIHATEPEVVDRLRAIIHHPRSLARESASWRPPTKRLPWLPQLSHGTELTIAITRRRVGPRAQARIRGFGETRVPAFLIEVRISDPSGLPTDRRLAEAWVRALVPRDAVDAIHELPSPRTANYVWLTDGDFAPVASPPSMFEGLTAA
;
A
#
# COMPACT_ATOMS: atom_id res chain seq x y z
N MET A 1 50.53 -1.30 18.02
CA MET A 1 49.23 -0.76 18.46
C MET A 1 48.37 -0.55 17.21
N MET A 2 47.42 -1.44 16.93
CA MET A 2 46.56 -1.37 15.75
C MET A 2 45.27 -0.62 16.10
N ASN A 3 45.09 0.57 15.51
CA ASN A 3 43.85 1.34 15.63
C ASN A 3 42.77 0.68 14.77
N PHE A 4 41.84 -0.03 15.40
CA PHE A 4 40.59 -0.44 14.76
C PHE A 4 39.70 0.80 14.63
N LYS A 5 39.66 1.40 13.44
CA LYS A 5 38.60 2.34 13.08
C LYS A 5 37.28 1.57 13.16
N HIS A 6 36.43 1.91 14.12
CA HIS A 6 35.03 1.49 14.10
C HIS A 6 34.37 2.16 12.90
N SER A 7 34.33 1.44 11.78
CA SER A 7 33.44 1.79 10.67
C SER A 7 32.02 1.61 11.19
N THR A 8 31.37 2.70 11.56
CA THR A 8 29.91 2.74 11.69
C THR A 8 29.35 2.21 10.37
N PRO A 9 28.61 1.08 10.33
CA PRO A 9 28.03 0.61 9.09
C PRO A 9 27.11 1.71 8.55
N ALA A 10 27.31 2.10 7.29
CA ALA A 10 26.40 2.98 6.60
C ALA A 10 24.97 2.39 6.72
N PRO A 11 23.93 3.21 6.96
CA PRO A 11 22.57 2.70 6.95
C PRO A 11 22.33 2.04 5.59
N VAL A 12 22.15 0.72 5.60
CA VAL A 12 21.74 -0.04 4.42
C VAL A 12 20.42 0.54 3.93
N SER A 13 20.50 1.45 2.97
CA SER A 13 19.33 2.05 2.33
C SER A 13 18.72 1.01 1.42
N HIS A 14 17.90 0.13 1.99
CA HIS A 14 17.12 -0.82 1.20
C HIS A 14 16.09 -0.07 0.36
N THR A 15 15.99 -0.42 -0.91
CA THR A 15 14.93 0.08 -1.80
C THR A 15 13.58 -0.47 -1.34
N PRO A 16 12.45 0.19 -1.62
CA PRO A 16 11.12 -0.35 -1.32
C PRO A 16 10.89 -1.76 -1.88
N ALA A 17 11.46 -2.05 -3.06
CA ALA A 17 11.42 -3.38 -3.64
C ALA A 17 12.18 -4.41 -2.77
N ALA A 18 13.44 -4.13 -2.38
CA ALA A 18 14.20 -5.03 -1.51
C ALA A 18 13.55 -5.24 -0.13
N LEU A 19 12.90 -4.20 0.40
CA LEU A 19 12.12 -4.29 1.63
C LEU A 19 10.87 -5.16 1.46
N ALA A 20 10.15 -5.05 0.33
CA ALA A 20 8.99 -5.88 0.02
C ALA A 20 9.37 -7.36 -0.06
N GLU A 21 10.53 -7.66 -0.64
CA GLU A 21 11.11 -9.02 -0.66
C GLU A 21 11.35 -9.57 0.74
N HIS A 22 11.95 -8.75 1.60
CA HIS A 22 12.18 -9.12 2.98
C HIS A 22 10.86 -9.40 3.71
N ILE A 23 9.89 -8.50 3.58
CA ILE A 23 8.53 -8.65 4.16
C ILE A 23 7.88 -9.93 3.68
N HIS A 24 7.97 -10.27 2.38
CA HIS A 24 7.43 -11.53 1.86
C HIS A 24 8.10 -12.76 2.47
N ALA A 25 9.41 -12.71 2.68
CA ALA A 25 10.17 -13.81 3.24
C ALA A 25 9.92 -14.00 4.74
N THR A 26 9.76 -12.91 5.50
CA THR A 26 9.70 -12.96 6.97
C THR A 26 8.29 -12.85 7.54
N GLU A 27 7.37 -12.17 6.85
CA GLU A 27 6.01 -11.88 7.32
C GLU A 27 4.90 -12.37 6.35
N PRO A 28 4.99 -13.59 5.75
CA PRO A 28 4.02 -14.04 4.76
C PRO A 28 2.59 -14.11 5.32
N GLU A 29 2.42 -14.53 6.58
CA GLU A 29 1.10 -14.60 7.20
C GLU A 29 0.42 -13.24 7.37
N VAL A 30 1.20 -12.17 7.55
CA VAL A 30 0.65 -10.82 7.67
C VAL A 30 0.20 -10.35 6.30
N VAL A 31 1.01 -10.58 5.27
CA VAL A 31 0.65 -10.29 3.88
C VAL A 31 -0.63 -11.04 3.49
N ASP A 32 -0.73 -12.33 3.79
CA ASP A 32 -1.92 -13.13 3.48
C ASP A 32 -3.16 -12.64 4.23
N ARG A 33 -3.01 -12.23 5.50
CA ARG A 33 -4.10 -11.61 6.26
C ARG A 33 -4.57 -10.29 5.65
N LEU A 34 -3.65 -9.44 5.18
CA LEU A 34 -4.00 -8.18 4.51
C LEU A 34 -4.66 -8.43 3.15
N ARG A 35 -4.17 -9.40 2.37
CA ARG A 35 -4.84 -9.84 1.13
C ARG A 35 -6.23 -10.39 1.42
N ALA A 36 -6.41 -11.18 2.47
CA ALA A 36 -7.73 -11.68 2.88
C ALA A 36 -8.70 -10.54 3.23
N ILE A 37 -8.21 -9.44 3.84
CA ILE A 37 -9.01 -8.22 4.05
C ILE A 37 -9.46 -7.67 2.69
N ILE A 38 -8.54 -7.48 1.73
CA ILE A 38 -8.85 -6.96 0.38
C ILE A 38 -9.91 -7.80 -0.34
N HIS A 39 -9.81 -9.13 -0.25
CA HIS A 39 -10.70 -10.07 -0.94
C HIS A 39 -12.01 -10.34 -0.19
N HIS A 40 -12.16 -9.81 1.03
CA HIS A 40 -13.29 -10.12 1.88
C HIS A 40 -14.63 -9.84 1.19
N PRO A 41 -15.65 -10.73 1.26
CA PRO A 41 -16.87 -10.59 0.44
C PRO A 41 -17.73 -9.37 0.83
N ARG A 42 -17.66 -8.92 2.08
CA ARG A 42 -18.39 -7.71 2.53
C ARG A 42 -17.70 -6.44 2.04
N SER A 43 -18.50 -5.41 1.74
CA SER A 43 -17.98 -4.07 1.43
C SER A 43 -17.04 -3.58 2.54
N LEU A 44 -15.85 -3.10 2.13
CA LEU A 44 -14.89 -2.42 3.01
C LEU A 44 -15.03 -0.89 2.88
N ALA A 45 -16.21 -0.41 2.52
CA ALA A 45 -16.59 0.98 2.55
C ALA A 45 -18.08 1.05 2.91
N ARG A 46 -18.45 1.96 3.81
CA ARG A 46 -19.85 2.25 4.11
C ARG A 46 -20.05 3.76 4.14
N GLU A 47 -21.24 4.18 3.74
CA GLU A 47 -21.65 5.60 3.70
C GLU A 47 -21.96 6.19 5.09
N SER A 48 -21.76 5.43 6.16
CA SER A 48 -22.03 5.88 7.53
C SER A 48 -20.85 6.64 8.11
N ALA A 49 -21.11 7.79 8.74
CA ALA A 49 -20.10 8.62 9.41
C ALA A 49 -19.35 7.90 10.56
N SER A 50 -19.97 6.89 11.18
CA SER A 50 -19.33 6.08 12.23
C SER A 50 -18.46 4.94 11.68
N TRP A 51 -18.54 4.67 10.37
CA TRP A 51 -17.75 3.60 9.77
C TRP A 51 -16.26 3.94 9.82
N ARG A 52 -15.45 2.90 10.09
CA ARG A 52 -13.99 2.97 10.07
C ARG A 52 -13.48 1.81 9.21
N PRO A 53 -12.45 2.05 8.39
CA PRO A 53 -11.81 0.99 7.64
C PRO A 53 -11.21 -0.05 8.59
N PRO A 54 -11.13 -1.33 8.20
CA PRO A 54 -10.34 -2.31 8.92
C PRO A 54 -8.89 -1.83 9.02
N THR A 55 -8.40 -1.75 10.26
CA THR A 55 -7.01 -1.40 10.57
C THR A 55 -6.24 -2.60 11.11
N LYS A 56 -4.95 -2.66 10.80
CA LYS A 56 -4.01 -3.63 11.35
C LYS A 56 -2.71 -2.94 11.73
N ARG A 57 -2.15 -3.35 12.86
CA ARG A 57 -0.76 -3.01 13.20
C ARG A 57 0.16 -3.93 12.42
N LEU A 58 1.16 -3.34 11.78
CA LEU A 58 2.17 -4.02 11.02
C LEU A 58 3.31 -4.43 11.96
N PRO A 59 3.92 -5.61 11.75
CA PRO A 59 5.09 -6.04 12.52
C PRO A 59 6.16 -4.95 12.57
N TRP A 60 6.75 -4.81 13.74
CA TRP A 60 7.91 -3.96 13.92
C TRP A 60 9.14 -4.63 13.29
N LEU A 61 9.79 -3.92 12.36
CA LEU A 61 10.95 -4.41 11.62
C LEU A 61 12.19 -3.56 11.96
N PRO A 62 12.83 -3.77 13.12
CA PRO A 62 13.92 -2.92 13.62
C PRO A 62 15.14 -2.85 12.69
N GLN A 63 15.39 -3.90 11.91
CA GLN A 63 16.46 -3.93 10.94
C GLN A 63 16.18 -3.10 9.67
N LEU A 64 14.93 -2.69 9.45
CA LEU A 64 14.47 -2.02 8.23
C LEU A 64 13.94 -0.59 8.46
N SER A 65 13.53 -0.26 9.68
CA SER A 65 13.07 1.08 10.05
C SER A 65 13.68 1.53 11.37
N HIS A 66 13.74 2.85 11.58
CA HIS A 66 14.23 3.48 12.80
C HIS A 66 13.27 3.32 14.00
N GLY A 67 12.71 2.14 14.22
CA GLY A 67 11.93 1.87 15.43
C GLY A 67 10.42 2.12 15.31
N THR A 68 9.89 2.39 14.13
CA THR A 68 8.49 2.80 13.98
C THR A 68 7.54 1.62 13.75
N GLU A 69 6.58 1.42 14.66
CA GLU A 69 5.41 0.56 14.44
C GLU A 69 4.48 1.27 13.45
N LEU A 70 3.98 0.58 12.42
CA LEU A 70 3.07 1.17 11.44
C LEU A 70 1.67 0.60 11.58
N THR A 71 0.65 1.40 11.25
CA THR A 71 -0.73 0.94 11.12
C THR A 71 -1.16 1.07 9.68
N ILE A 72 -1.77 0.02 9.13
CA ILE A 72 -2.38 0.00 7.80
C ILE A 72 -3.90 -0.02 7.93
N ALA A 73 -4.57 0.84 7.16
CA ALA A 73 -6.01 0.87 6.99
C ALA A 73 -6.35 0.61 5.53
N ILE A 74 -7.31 -0.28 5.27
CA ILE A 74 -7.66 -0.70 3.89
C ILE A 74 -9.13 -0.38 3.62
N THR A 75 -9.38 0.34 2.54
CA THR A 75 -10.73 0.60 2.01
C THR A 75 -10.85 -0.04 0.64
N ARG A 76 -12.05 -0.53 0.33
CA ARG A 76 -12.40 -1.04 -1.00
C ARG A 76 -13.75 -0.51 -1.44
N ARG A 77 -13.82 0.05 -2.64
CA ARG A 77 -15.06 0.56 -3.25
C ARG A 77 -15.28 -0.07 -4.62
N ARG A 78 -16.54 -0.22 -5.03
CA ARG A 78 -16.86 -0.63 -6.40
C ARG A 78 -16.59 0.51 -7.36
N VAL A 79 -16.03 0.17 -8.53
CA VAL A 79 -15.77 1.12 -9.61
C VAL A 79 -17.05 1.30 -10.42
N GLY A 80 -17.44 2.56 -10.62
CA GLY A 80 -18.63 2.90 -11.41
C GLY A 80 -18.35 2.97 -12.92
N PRO A 81 -19.42 3.04 -13.75
CA PRO A 81 -19.31 3.00 -15.22
C PRO A 81 -18.40 4.10 -15.81
N ARG A 82 -18.37 5.29 -15.21
CA ARG A 82 -17.53 6.41 -15.67
C ARG A 82 -16.04 6.09 -15.56
N ALA A 83 -15.62 5.50 -14.45
CA ALA A 83 -14.23 5.12 -14.25
C ALA A 83 -13.84 3.93 -15.15
N GLN A 84 -14.74 2.95 -15.33
CA GLN A 84 -14.56 1.87 -16.31
C GLN A 84 -14.35 2.40 -17.74
N ALA A 85 -15.16 3.37 -18.16
CA ALA A 85 -15.04 3.98 -19.48
C ALA A 85 -13.69 4.71 -19.67
N ARG A 86 -13.20 5.40 -18.64
CA ARG A 86 -11.88 6.07 -18.68
C ARG A 86 -10.73 5.06 -18.82
N ILE A 87 -10.77 3.96 -18.08
CA ILE A 87 -9.74 2.90 -18.17
C ILE A 87 -9.76 2.22 -19.54
N ARG A 88 -10.94 1.97 -20.11
CA ARG A 88 -11.06 1.49 -21.49
C ARG A 88 -10.46 2.48 -22.49
N GLY A 89 -10.72 3.79 -22.33
CA GLY A 89 -10.15 4.84 -23.16
C GLY A 89 -8.63 4.99 -23.05
N PHE A 90 -8.05 4.56 -21.92
CA PHE A 90 -6.60 4.46 -21.72
C PHE A 90 -5.96 3.29 -22.49
N GLY A 91 -6.75 2.34 -22.98
CA GLY A 91 -6.27 1.18 -23.74
C GLY A 91 -6.19 -0.11 -22.94
N GLU A 92 -6.59 -0.10 -21.67
CA GLU A 92 -6.71 -1.31 -20.86
C GLU A 92 -8.00 -2.05 -21.21
N THR A 93 -7.90 -3.37 -21.37
CA THR A 93 -9.00 -4.22 -21.87
C THR A 93 -9.78 -4.87 -20.74
N ARG A 94 -9.16 -5.04 -19.56
CA ARG A 94 -9.80 -5.57 -18.36
C ARG A 94 -10.78 -4.55 -17.79
N VAL A 95 -11.90 -5.04 -17.26
CA VAL A 95 -12.92 -4.19 -16.63
C VAL A 95 -12.56 -3.98 -15.16
N PRO A 96 -12.22 -2.75 -14.72
CA PRO A 96 -11.96 -2.51 -13.32
C PRO A 96 -13.27 -2.66 -12.51
N ALA A 97 -13.20 -3.43 -11.44
CA ALA A 97 -14.32 -3.73 -10.56
C ALA A 97 -14.18 -3.04 -9.20
N PHE A 98 -12.96 -2.92 -8.67
CA PHE A 98 -12.73 -2.31 -7.36
C PHE A 98 -11.59 -1.30 -7.35
N LEU A 99 -11.77 -0.23 -6.58
CA LEU A 99 -10.72 0.69 -6.14
C LEU A 99 -10.26 0.22 -4.76
N ILE A 100 -8.97 -0.03 -4.61
CA ILE A 100 -8.33 -0.28 -3.32
C ILE A 100 -7.64 1.01 -2.88
N GLU A 101 -7.83 1.36 -1.62
CA GLU A 101 -7.11 2.46 -0.97
C GLU A 101 -6.47 1.94 0.29
N VAL A 102 -5.19 2.23 0.43
CA VAL A 102 -4.38 1.86 1.57
C VAL A 102 -3.84 3.13 2.20
N ARG A 103 -4.11 3.31 3.49
CA ARG A 103 -3.51 4.38 4.31
C ARG A 103 -2.58 3.74 5.31
N ILE A 104 -1.33 4.17 5.32
CA ILE A 104 -0.32 3.75 6.30
C ILE A 104 0.08 4.95 7.14
N SER A 105 0.09 4.77 8.45
CA SER A 105 0.39 5.81 9.43
C SER A 105 1.25 5.31 10.57
N ASP A 106 2.13 6.17 11.08
CA ASP A 106 2.76 6.01 12.38
C ASP A 106 1.74 6.32 13.51
N PRO A 107 1.45 5.38 14.44
CA PRO A 107 0.49 5.58 15.51
C PRO A 107 0.91 6.65 16.53
N SER A 108 2.19 7.03 16.58
CA SER A 108 2.68 8.15 17.40
C SER A 108 2.36 9.53 16.81
N GLY A 109 1.87 9.57 15.56
CA GLY A 109 1.54 10.82 14.85
C GLY A 109 2.71 11.47 14.12
N LEU A 110 3.88 10.84 14.15
CA LEU A 110 5.05 11.25 13.35
C LEU A 110 4.81 11.01 11.85
N PRO A 111 5.59 11.68 10.97
CA PRO A 111 5.58 11.36 9.55
C PRO A 111 5.93 9.90 9.30
N THR A 112 5.13 9.24 8.45
CA THR A 112 5.31 7.84 8.09
C THR A 112 6.57 7.65 7.25
N ASP A 113 7.36 6.62 7.56
CA ASP A 113 8.44 6.16 6.67
C ASP A 113 7.84 5.64 5.36
N ARG A 114 7.93 6.46 4.31
CA ARG A 114 7.35 6.13 3.00
C ARG A 114 8.04 4.96 2.32
N ARG A 115 9.32 4.70 2.60
CA ARG A 115 10.02 3.55 2.00
C ARG A 115 9.45 2.25 2.52
N LEU A 116 9.26 2.17 3.84
CA LEU A 116 8.65 1.00 4.47
C LEU A 116 7.16 0.89 4.12
N ALA A 117 6.43 2.01 4.06
CA ALA A 117 5.03 2.00 3.65
C ALA A 117 4.85 1.47 2.21
N GLU A 118 5.65 1.97 1.26
CA GLU A 118 5.65 1.49 -0.12
C GLU A 118 6.00 0.00 -0.20
N ALA A 119 6.98 -0.46 0.60
CA ALA A 119 7.36 -1.87 0.67
C ALA A 119 6.20 -2.78 1.10
N TRP A 120 5.43 -2.36 2.13
CA TRP A 120 4.23 -3.08 2.54
C TRP A 120 3.19 -3.14 1.43
N VAL A 121 2.97 -2.04 0.68
CA VAL A 121 2.01 -2.03 -0.44
C VAL A 121 2.49 -2.89 -1.61
N ARG A 122 3.78 -2.82 -1.96
CA ARG A 122 4.41 -3.70 -2.96
C ARG A 122 4.25 -5.18 -2.60
N ALA A 123 4.30 -5.53 -1.32
CA ALA A 123 4.06 -6.90 -0.87
C ALA A 123 2.60 -7.38 -1.05
N LEU A 124 1.63 -6.46 -1.19
CA LEU A 124 0.23 -6.83 -1.39
C LEU A 124 -0.10 -7.19 -2.84
N VAL A 125 0.70 -6.73 -3.81
CA VAL A 125 0.45 -6.91 -5.24
C VAL A 125 1.47 -7.84 -5.89
N PRO A 126 1.16 -8.46 -7.04
CA PRO A 126 2.17 -9.09 -7.89
C PRO A 126 3.27 -8.11 -8.30
N ARG A 127 4.52 -8.57 -8.40
CA ARG A 127 5.69 -7.70 -8.66
C ARG A 127 5.62 -6.97 -10.00
N ASP A 128 5.09 -7.64 -11.00
CA ASP A 128 4.87 -7.13 -12.36
C ASP A 128 3.71 -6.13 -12.43
N ALA A 129 2.93 -6.00 -11.36
CA ALA A 129 1.77 -5.11 -11.29
C ALA A 129 2.03 -3.86 -10.44
N VAL A 130 3.27 -3.62 -9.97
CA VAL A 130 3.58 -2.49 -9.08
C VAL A 130 3.31 -1.13 -9.75
N ASP A 131 3.50 -1.03 -11.06
CA ASP A 131 3.26 0.21 -11.82
C ASP A 131 1.77 0.62 -11.85
N ALA A 132 0.87 -0.27 -11.42
CA ALA A 132 -0.55 0.06 -11.26
C ALA A 132 -0.86 0.80 -9.95
N ILE A 133 0.11 0.90 -9.02
CA ILE A 133 -0.05 1.56 -7.73
C ILE A 133 0.32 3.04 -7.83
N HIS A 134 -0.53 3.90 -7.28
CA HIS A 134 -0.33 5.35 -7.26
C HIS A 134 -0.30 5.86 -5.83
N GLU A 135 0.72 6.64 -5.46
CA GLU A 135 0.75 7.35 -4.18
C GLU A 135 -0.08 8.64 -4.27
N LEU A 136 -0.97 8.86 -3.29
CA LEU A 136 -1.67 10.12 -3.10
C LEU A 136 -0.89 11.03 -2.15
N PRO A 137 -0.63 12.30 -2.50
CA PRO A 137 0.11 13.22 -1.65
C PRO A 137 -0.53 13.39 -0.27
N SER A 138 0.28 13.21 0.78
CA SER A 138 -0.14 13.47 2.16
C SER A 138 1.06 13.85 3.05
N PRO A 139 0.89 14.81 3.99
CA PRO A 139 2.00 15.33 4.78
C PRO A 139 2.51 14.37 5.87
N ARG A 140 1.66 13.46 6.38
CA ARG A 140 2.01 12.60 7.53
C ARG A 140 1.81 11.11 7.29
N THR A 141 0.87 10.75 6.43
CA THR A 141 0.56 9.35 6.12
C THR A 141 1.01 9.02 4.71
N ALA A 142 1.30 7.75 4.44
CA ALA A 142 1.52 7.28 3.08
C ALA A 142 0.22 6.65 2.57
N ASN A 143 -0.34 7.19 1.49
CA ASN A 143 -1.62 6.75 0.94
C ASN A 143 -1.40 6.22 -0.46
N TYR A 144 -1.89 5.02 -0.73
CA TYR A 144 -1.72 4.35 -2.01
C TYR A 144 -3.06 3.89 -2.54
N VAL A 145 -3.23 3.97 -3.86
CA VAL A 145 -4.45 3.56 -4.54
C VAL A 145 -4.13 2.78 -5.79
N TRP A 146 -4.98 1.79 -6.10
CA TRP A 146 -4.93 1.09 -7.38
C TRP A 146 -6.31 0.51 -7.72
N LEU A 147 -6.52 0.22 -9.00
CA LEU A 147 -7.71 -0.47 -9.48
C LEU A 147 -7.44 -1.97 -9.57
N THR A 148 -8.48 -2.77 -9.40
CA THR A 148 -8.46 -4.22 -9.61
C THR A 148 -9.65 -4.65 -10.45
N ASP A 149 -9.55 -5.78 -11.13
CA ASP A 149 -10.68 -6.44 -11.79
C ASP A 149 -11.54 -7.26 -10.80
N GLY A 150 -12.45 -8.09 -11.33
CA GLY A 150 -13.34 -8.91 -10.51
C GLY A 150 -12.62 -9.97 -9.67
N ASP A 151 -11.42 -10.38 -10.09
CA ASP A 151 -10.59 -11.38 -9.44
C ASP A 151 -9.50 -10.74 -8.56
N PHE A 152 -9.61 -9.44 -8.31
CA PHE A 152 -8.68 -8.64 -7.52
C PHE A 152 -7.27 -8.51 -8.13
N ALA A 153 -7.09 -8.84 -9.40
CA ALA A 153 -5.82 -8.59 -10.08
C ALA A 153 -5.69 -7.08 -10.38
N PRO A 154 -4.53 -6.45 -10.11
CA PRO A 154 -4.36 -5.03 -10.39
C PRO A 154 -4.52 -4.70 -11.87
N VAL A 155 -5.18 -3.58 -12.15
CA VAL A 155 -5.50 -3.09 -13.48
C VAL A 155 -4.70 -1.82 -13.73
N ALA A 156 -4.00 -1.77 -14.87
CA ALA A 156 -3.18 -0.62 -15.23
C ALA A 156 -4.08 0.62 -15.35
N SER A 157 -3.58 1.74 -14.83
CA SER A 157 -4.34 2.99 -14.83
C SER A 157 -3.41 4.19 -14.85
N PRO A 158 -3.79 5.29 -15.52
CA PRO A 158 -3.00 6.51 -15.49
C PRO A 158 -3.21 7.24 -14.15
N PRO A 159 -2.20 7.97 -13.63
CA PRO A 159 -2.32 8.71 -12.37
C PRO A 159 -3.50 9.69 -12.35
N SER A 160 -3.85 10.26 -13.50
CA SER A 160 -4.97 11.21 -13.66
C SER A 160 -6.35 10.61 -13.35
N MET A 161 -6.46 9.29 -13.22
CA MET A 161 -7.66 8.62 -12.71
C MET A 161 -7.98 8.98 -11.26
N PHE A 162 -6.94 9.30 -10.48
CA PHE A 162 -7.02 9.48 -9.03
C PHE A 162 -6.93 10.96 -8.62
N GLU A 163 -6.82 11.87 -9.58
CA GLU A 163 -6.92 13.31 -9.33
C GLU A 163 -8.23 13.65 -8.61
N GLY A 164 -8.13 14.41 -7.52
CA GLY A 164 -9.27 14.78 -6.68
C GLY A 164 -9.64 13.74 -5.60
N LEU A 165 -9.03 12.56 -5.59
CA LEU A 165 -9.06 11.72 -4.39
C LEU A 165 -8.13 12.34 -3.34
N THR A 166 -8.71 12.83 -2.26
CA THR A 166 -7.94 13.24 -1.09
C THR A 166 -7.73 12.03 -0.19
N ALA A 167 -6.55 11.95 0.41
CA ALA A 167 -6.30 11.04 1.52
C ALA A 167 -7.39 11.23 2.59
N ALA A 168 -8.10 10.16 2.93
CA ALA A 168 -9.08 10.12 4.01
C ALA A 168 -8.41 10.22 5.39
#